data_AF-A0A964HCF5-F1
#
_entry.id   AF-A0A964HCF5-F1
#
_cell.length_a   1.000
_cell.length_b   1.000
_cell.length_c   1.000
_cell.angle_alpha   90.00
_cell.angle_beta   90.00
_cell.angle_gamma   90.00
#
_symmetry.space_group_name_H-M   'P 1'
#
loop_
_entity.id
_entity.type
_entity.pdbx_description
1 polymer ?
#
loop_
_entity_poly.entity_id
_entity_poly.type
_entity_poly.pdbx_seq_one_letter_code
_entity_poly.pdbx_strand_id
1 'polypeptide(L)'
;SDLPIVVFHTMGGGDVAATADQFMTMQVFDTKYGRSSPGQRPDQAAQGIFHRRGQATFWNPKPNLRVETRDEFGDDLDVPLAGFPAESDWVVYGINQYDKVLMHNRLTHELDREMGHYTSRTRFVEVYLVTDSGTAGPVTSSDYYGLYVLEEKIKIDNDRVDIDQLQPQNTNAPSVTGSYLLSVDKTKAGDPPQFYAADVWLTYVDPEYEEISARPAQQQYISDYLNQFYAALYDPVNWTDPARGYAAYIDLDSWIDYHLHQTLVFNVDALRISSYFYKPRGGKIVQGPLWDFDRAFGTRTGDDGRGFNPRRWRSGEMDGGTDMFNASGTFHNPWYSRLFTDPDFWQRWIDRYQ
;
A
#
# COMPACT_ATOMS: atom_id res chain seq x y z
N SER A 1 -1.30 13.67 -25.29
CA SER A 1 -1.50 14.16 -23.93
C SER A 1 -0.16 14.48 -23.31
N ASP A 2 -0.15 15.26 -22.24
CA ASP A 2 1.05 15.50 -21.43
C ASP A 2 1.18 14.45 -20.30
N LEU A 3 0.26 13.49 -20.26
CA LEU A 3 0.27 12.31 -19.39
C LEU A 3 0.39 11.04 -20.24
N PRO A 4 0.97 9.94 -19.71
CA PRO A 4 0.86 8.64 -20.34
C PRO A 4 -0.60 8.23 -20.57
N ILE A 5 -0.84 7.54 -21.66
CA ILE A 5 -2.15 6.99 -22.01
C ILE A 5 -2.10 5.47 -21.85
N VAL A 6 -3.08 4.91 -21.17
CA VAL A 6 -3.28 3.47 -21.02
C VAL A 6 -4.58 3.10 -21.70
N VAL A 7 -4.53 2.19 -22.67
CA VAL A 7 -5.70 1.66 -23.36
C VAL A 7 -5.91 0.23 -22.90
N PHE A 8 -7.03 -0.02 -22.25
CA PHE A 8 -7.53 -1.35 -21.95
C PHE A 8 -8.56 -1.76 -22.98
N HIS A 9 -8.47 -2.99 -23.46
CA HIS A 9 -9.42 -3.53 -24.42
C HIS A 9 -9.94 -4.89 -23.95
N THR A 10 -11.25 -5.02 -23.76
CA THR A 10 -11.87 -6.23 -23.19
C THR A 10 -12.25 -7.29 -24.21
N MET A 11 -12.06 -7.01 -25.51
CA MET A 11 -12.26 -7.96 -26.61
C MET A 11 -13.68 -8.53 -26.63
N GLY A 12 -14.68 -7.68 -26.39
CA GLY A 12 -16.10 -8.03 -26.32
C GLY A 12 -16.55 -8.47 -24.93
N GLY A 13 -15.66 -8.40 -23.92
CA GLY A 13 -15.98 -8.71 -22.53
C GLY A 13 -16.89 -7.71 -21.83
N GLY A 14 -17.22 -6.58 -22.47
CA GLY A 14 -18.06 -5.52 -21.90
C GLY A 14 -17.32 -4.67 -20.87
N ASP A 15 -18.08 -4.07 -19.95
CA ASP A 15 -17.57 -3.25 -18.84
C ASP A 15 -16.70 -4.05 -17.85
N VAL A 16 -15.89 -3.35 -17.05
CA VAL A 16 -15.03 -3.97 -16.04
C VAL A 16 -15.84 -4.77 -15.02
N ALA A 17 -15.52 -6.04 -14.89
CA ALA A 17 -16.10 -6.98 -13.94
C ALA A 17 -15.92 -6.52 -12.49
N ALA A 18 -16.93 -6.78 -11.65
CA ALA A 18 -16.90 -6.39 -10.25
C ALA A 18 -15.78 -7.13 -9.50
N THR A 19 -15.79 -8.45 -9.48
CA THR A 19 -14.82 -9.25 -8.69
C THR A 19 -14.19 -10.40 -9.45
N ALA A 20 -14.71 -10.76 -10.62
CA ALA A 20 -14.15 -11.85 -11.42
C ALA A 20 -13.02 -11.31 -12.28
N ASP A 21 -11.92 -12.06 -12.36
CA ASP A 21 -10.84 -11.76 -13.28
C ASP A 21 -11.36 -11.76 -14.72
N GLN A 22 -11.26 -10.60 -15.36
CA GLN A 22 -11.68 -10.41 -16.73
C GLN A 22 -10.46 -10.22 -17.61
N PHE A 23 -10.38 -10.98 -18.69
CA PHE A 23 -9.34 -10.82 -19.69
C PHE A 23 -9.33 -9.41 -20.28
N MET A 24 -8.14 -8.88 -20.51
CA MET A 24 -7.91 -7.61 -21.15
C MET A 24 -6.60 -7.63 -21.93
N THR A 25 -6.52 -6.81 -22.96
CA THR A 25 -5.23 -6.37 -23.50
C THR A 25 -4.96 -4.94 -23.07
N MET A 26 -3.69 -4.62 -22.87
CA MET A 26 -3.21 -3.32 -22.43
C MET A 26 -2.19 -2.78 -23.42
N GLN A 27 -2.34 -1.50 -23.75
CA GLN A 27 -1.32 -0.73 -24.47
C GLN A 27 -1.01 0.54 -23.70
N VAL A 28 0.27 0.89 -23.60
CA VAL A 28 0.72 2.12 -22.95
C VAL A 28 1.48 2.99 -23.95
N PHE A 29 1.12 4.26 -23.98
CA PHE A 29 1.77 5.31 -24.75
C PHE A 29 2.33 6.32 -23.74
N ASP A 30 3.63 6.26 -23.50
CA ASP A 30 4.32 7.12 -22.55
C ASP A 30 4.62 8.49 -23.18
N THR A 31 5.16 9.39 -22.37
CA THR A 31 5.57 10.75 -22.71
C THR A 31 7.08 10.86 -22.92
N LYS A 32 7.80 9.71 -22.98
CA LYS A 32 9.25 9.66 -23.16
C LYS A 32 9.74 10.41 -24.40
N TYR A 33 8.94 10.42 -25.47
CA TYR A 33 9.25 11.09 -26.73
C TYR A 33 8.41 12.37 -26.96
N GLY A 34 7.92 12.99 -25.88
CA GLY A 34 7.10 14.19 -25.91
C GLY A 34 5.66 13.90 -25.51
N ARG A 35 4.69 14.32 -26.33
CA ARG A 35 3.28 14.10 -26.03
C ARG A 35 2.86 12.68 -26.40
N SER A 36 2.16 12.00 -25.51
CA SER A 36 1.56 10.69 -25.77
C SER A 36 0.41 10.77 -26.77
N SER A 37 0.17 9.72 -27.55
CA SER A 37 -0.99 9.62 -28.44
C SER A 37 -1.33 8.16 -28.74
N PRO A 38 -2.61 7.75 -28.69
CA PRO A 38 -3.01 6.39 -29.07
C PRO A 38 -2.85 6.12 -30.58
N GLY A 39 -2.55 7.15 -31.38
CA GLY A 39 -2.21 7.00 -32.80
C GLY A 39 -0.74 6.68 -33.08
N GLN A 40 0.12 6.64 -32.05
CA GLN A 40 1.52 6.23 -32.18
C GLN A 40 1.67 4.72 -31.98
N ARG A 41 2.89 4.20 -32.12
CA ARG A 41 3.18 2.83 -31.69
C ARG A 41 3.18 2.80 -30.16
N PRO A 42 2.56 1.80 -29.50
CA PRO A 42 2.62 1.68 -28.06
C PRO A 42 4.06 1.40 -27.60
N ASP A 43 4.45 2.01 -26.47
CA ASP A 43 5.74 1.77 -25.80
C ASP A 43 5.74 0.42 -25.08
N GLN A 44 4.57 0.01 -24.56
CA GLN A 44 4.35 -1.31 -23.95
C GLN A 44 3.03 -1.89 -24.45
N ALA A 45 3.01 -3.19 -24.71
CA ALA A 45 1.79 -3.96 -24.94
C ALA A 45 1.86 -5.26 -24.16
N ALA A 46 0.76 -5.63 -23.50
CA ALA A 46 0.65 -6.87 -22.74
C ALA A 46 -0.80 -7.37 -22.79
N GLN A 47 -0.99 -8.64 -22.47
CA GLN A 47 -2.30 -9.16 -22.08
C GLN A 47 -2.32 -9.41 -20.59
N GLY A 48 -3.50 -9.64 -20.06
CA GLY A 48 -3.63 -9.86 -18.63
C GLY A 48 -5.08 -9.96 -18.20
N ILE A 49 -5.26 -9.70 -16.91
CA ILE A 49 -6.58 -9.64 -16.29
C ILE A 49 -6.74 -8.33 -15.52
N PHE A 50 -7.98 -7.93 -15.35
CA PHE A 50 -8.34 -6.83 -14.46
C PHE A 50 -9.70 -7.06 -13.81
N HIS A 51 -9.95 -6.35 -12.71
CA HIS A 51 -11.27 -6.26 -12.09
C HIS A 51 -11.32 -5.04 -11.15
N ARG A 52 -12.52 -4.68 -10.68
CA ARG A 52 -12.66 -3.58 -9.71
C ARG A 52 -12.05 -3.96 -8.36
N ARG A 53 -11.29 -3.06 -7.73
CA ARG A 53 -10.72 -3.27 -6.39
C ARG A 53 -11.19 -2.23 -5.38
N GLY A 54 -10.80 -2.46 -4.12
CA GLY A 54 -11.11 -1.60 -2.97
C GLY A 54 -12.20 -2.19 -2.08
N GLN A 55 -12.57 -1.42 -1.06
CA GLN A 55 -13.66 -1.77 -0.13
C GLN A 55 -14.67 -0.62 -0.09
N ALA A 56 -14.33 0.50 0.56
CA ALA A 56 -15.25 1.64 0.69
C ALA A 56 -15.54 2.34 -0.65
N THR A 57 -14.58 2.31 -1.57
CA THR A 57 -14.64 2.94 -2.90
C THR A 57 -15.02 1.97 -4.01
N PHE A 58 -15.28 0.70 -3.69
CA PHE A 58 -15.49 -0.37 -4.67
C PHE A 58 -16.67 -0.10 -5.61
N TRP A 59 -17.75 0.48 -5.08
CA TRP A 59 -18.97 0.81 -5.84
C TRP A 59 -19.01 2.24 -6.36
N ASN A 60 -17.90 2.98 -6.30
CA ASN A 60 -17.85 4.30 -6.88
C ASN A 60 -18.12 4.23 -8.39
N PRO A 61 -18.77 5.26 -8.98
CA PRO A 61 -18.98 5.33 -10.43
C PRO A 61 -17.67 5.19 -11.22
N LYS A 62 -16.59 5.75 -10.67
CA LYS A 62 -15.23 5.56 -11.16
C LYS A 62 -14.52 4.49 -10.32
N PRO A 63 -14.39 3.25 -10.82
CA PRO A 63 -13.83 2.16 -10.04
C PRO A 63 -12.30 2.30 -9.95
N ASN A 64 -11.74 1.80 -8.86
CA ASN A 64 -10.32 1.47 -8.77
C ASN A 64 -10.12 0.12 -9.48
N LEU A 65 -9.03 -0.03 -10.23
CA LEU A 65 -8.76 -1.27 -10.95
C LEU A 65 -7.53 -1.97 -10.36
N ARG A 66 -7.64 -3.28 -10.17
CA ARG A 66 -6.48 -4.16 -10.11
C ARG A 66 -6.18 -4.59 -11.54
N VAL A 67 -4.92 -4.52 -11.95
CA VAL A 67 -4.45 -4.97 -13.26
C VAL A 67 -3.28 -5.91 -13.03
N GLU A 68 -3.30 -7.07 -13.68
CA GLU A 68 -2.22 -8.05 -13.64
C GLU A 68 -1.85 -8.42 -15.08
N THR A 69 -0.59 -8.25 -15.46
CA THR A 69 -0.09 -8.65 -16.78
C THR A 69 0.35 -10.10 -16.78
N ARG A 70 -0.02 -10.83 -17.84
CA ARG A 70 0.23 -12.27 -17.97
C ARG A 70 0.81 -12.64 -19.32
N ASP A 71 1.56 -13.74 -19.36
CA ASP A 71 2.07 -14.34 -20.58
C ASP A 71 0.99 -15.19 -21.30
N GLU A 72 1.37 -15.92 -22.35
CA GLU A 72 0.45 -16.79 -23.09
C GLU A 72 -0.04 -18.04 -22.32
N PHE A 73 0.64 -18.40 -21.22
CA PHE A 73 0.30 -19.53 -20.36
C PHE A 73 -0.60 -19.11 -19.19
N GLY A 74 -0.74 -17.80 -18.96
CA GLY A 74 -1.52 -17.23 -17.87
C GLY A 74 -0.70 -17.03 -16.60
N ASP A 75 0.62 -17.13 -16.69
CA ASP A 75 1.55 -16.84 -15.60
C ASP A 75 1.88 -15.34 -15.57
N ASP A 76 2.31 -14.84 -14.41
CA ASP A 76 2.73 -13.45 -14.21
C ASP A 76 3.79 -13.03 -15.24
N LEU A 77 3.56 -11.90 -15.90
CA LEU A 77 4.50 -11.30 -16.84
C LEU A 77 4.92 -9.93 -16.35
N ASP A 78 6.17 -9.82 -15.88
CA ASP A 78 6.75 -8.55 -15.48
C ASP A 78 7.00 -7.65 -16.69
N VAL A 79 6.35 -6.48 -16.70
CA VAL A 79 6.55 -5.49 -17.75
C VAL A 79 6.78 -4.10 -17.16
N PRO A 80 7.68 -3.28 -17.70
CA PRO A 80 7.79 -1.89 -17.28
C PRO A 80 6.53 -1.14 -17.71
N LEU A 81 6.00 -0.28 -16.83
CA LEU A 81 4.74 0.41 -17.08
C LEU A 81 4.86 1.90 -16.82
N ALA A 82 4.68 2.71 -17.88
CA ALA A 82 4.71 4.17 -17.80
C ALA A 82 5.89 4.73 -16.98
N GLY A 83 7.10 4.24 -17.26
CA GLY A 83 8.34 4.67 -16.61
C GLY A 83 8.63 4.02 -15.26
N PHE A 84 7.78 3.11 -14.78
CA PHE A 84 8.08 2.29 -13.60
C PHE A 84 8.92 1.06 -13.97
N PRO A 85 9.70 0.51 -13.02
CA PRO A 85 10.36 -0.78 -13.16
C PRO A 85 9.38 -1.90 -13.55
N ALA A 86 9.91 -3.03 -14.04
CA ALA A 86 9.07 -4.13 -14.51
C ALA A 86 8.41 -4.86 -13.35
N GLU A 87 7.12 -5.18 -13.49
CA GLU A 87 6.33 -5.96 -12.52
C GLU A 87 5.00 -6.43 -13.14
N SER A 88 4.33 -7.38 -12.50
CA SER A 88 3.10 -7.98 -12.99
C SER A 88 1.83 -7.31 -12.46
N ASP A 89 1.85 -6.84 -11.20
CA ASP A 89 0.69 -6.31 -10.49
C ASP A 89 0.71 -4.77 -10.40
N TRP A 90 -0.39 -4.18 -10.85
CA TRP A 90 -0.58 -2.74 -10.91
C TRP A 90 -1.93 -2.31 -10.32
N VAL A 91 -1.94 -1.10 -9.79
CA VAL A 91 -3.14 -0.42 -9.32
C VAL A 91 -3.40 0.76 -10.23
N VAL A 92 -4.61 0.82 -10.77
CA VAL A 92 -5.10 1.99 -11.50
C VAL A 92 -6.15 2.65 -10.62
N TYR A 93 -5.65 3.52 -9.74
CA TYR A 93 -6.41 4.15 -8.68
C TYR A 93 -7.39 5.18 -9.25
N GLY A 94 -8.66 4.85 -9.10
CA GLY A 94 -9.79 5.69 -9.44
C GLY A 94 -9.94 6.75 -8.38
N ILE A 95 -9.53 7.97 -8.75
CA ILE A 95 -9.74 9.17 -7.94
C ILE A 95 -11.14 9.17 -7.37
N ASN A 96 -11.21 9.30 -6.04
CA ASN A 96 -12.44 9.12 -5.30
C ASN A 96 -12.94 10.43 -4.69
N GLN A 97 -14.05 10.34 -3.96
CA GLN A 97 -14.69 11.50 -3.35
C GLN A 97 -13.91 12.12 -2.19
N TYR A 98 -12.96 11.40 -1.58
CA TYR A 98 -12.12 11.91 -0.50
C TYR A 98 -10.96 12.74 -1.07
N ASP A 99 -10.28 12.27 -2.12
CA ASP A 99 -9.21 13.00 -2.81
C ASP A 99 -9.71 13.83 -4.01
N LYS A 100 -10.40 14.94 -3.73
CA LYS A 100 -10.96 15.84 -4.76
C LYS A 100 -9.92 16.62 -5.55
N VAL A 101 -8.70 16.76 -5.01
CA VAL A 101 -7.58 17.45 -5.66
C VAL A 101 -6.66 16.47 -6.40
N LEU A 102 -7.01 15.18 -6.38
CA LEU A 102 -6.46 14.09 -7.19
C LEU A 102 -5.02 13.70 -6.83
N MET A 103 -4.44 14.29 -5.79
CA MET A 103 -2.98 14.26 -5.59
C MET A 103 -2.54 13.73 -4.24
N HIS A 104 -3.43 13.39 -3.31
CA HIS A 104 -3.03 13.03 -1.95
C HIS A 104 -2.13 11.79 -1.91
N ASN A 105 -2.56 10.69 -2.54
CA ASN A 105 -1.72 9.50 -2.66
C ASN A 105 -0.39 9.84 -3.34
N ARG A 106 -0.45 10.48 -4.52
CA ARG A 106 0.75 10.80 -5.29
C ARG A 106 1.75 11.65 -4.49
N LEU A 107 1.27 12.72 -3.87
CA LEU A 107 2.10 13.65 -3.09
C LEU A 107 2.71 12.96 -1.88
N THR A 108 1.93 12.19 -1.11
CA THR A 108 2.47 11.48 0.05
C THR A 108 3.56 10.50 -0.35
N HIS A 109 3.31 9.71 -1.40
CA HIS A 109 4.30 8.76 -1.91
C HIS A 109 5.56 9.47 -2.45
N GLU A 110 5.41 10.64 -3.08
CA GLU A 110 6.52 11.44 -3.58
C GLU A 110 7.38 12.00 -2.44
N LEU A 111 6.77 12.53 -1.39
CA LEU A 111 7.47 13.06 -0.22
C LEU A 111 8.28 11.97 0.52
N ASP A 112 7.72 10.77 0.67
CA ASP A 112 8.41 9.67 1.38
C ASP A 112 9.59 9.11 0.56
N ARG A 113 9.45 9.06 -0.77
CA ARG A 113 10.58 8.75 -1.65
C ARG A 113 11.67 9.81 -1.61
N GLU A 114 11.32 11.09 -1.48
CA GLU A 114 12.31 12.17 -1.31
C GLU A 114 13.08 12.04 0.00
N MET A 115 12.52 11.39 1.02
CA MET A 115 13.22 11.03 2.26
C MET A 115 14.13 9.80 2.15
N GLY A 116 14.14 9.13 0.99
CA GLY A 116 14.99 7.99 0.71
C GLY A 116 14.35 6.63 1.01
N HIS A 117 13.06 6.60 1.34
CA HIS A 117 12.32 5.35 1.56
C HIS A 117 11.76 4.80 0.26
N TYR A 118 11.64 3.47 0.18
CA TYR A 118 10.75 2.90 -0.83
C TYR A 118 9.30 3.11 -0.41
N THR A 119 8.52 3.67 -1.33
CA THR A 119 7.07 3.57 -1.35
C THR A 119 6.55 3.62 -2.79
N SER A 120 5.36 3.06 -3.00
CA SER A 120 4.77 2.84 -4.32
C SER A 120 4.92 4.05 -5.23
N ARG A 121 5.60 3.87 -6.36
CA ARG A 121 5.69 4.88 -7.42
C ARG A 121 4.29 5.15 -7.95
N THR A 122 4.02 6.44 -8.17
CA THR A 122 2.71 6.92 -8.60
C THR A 122 2.82 7.90 -9.77
N ARG A 123 1.93 7.75 -10.75
CA ARG A 123 1.93 8.58 -11.97
C ARG A 123 0.52 8.80 -12.47
N PHE A 124 0.19 10.04 -12.80
CA PHE A 124 -1.07 10.34 -13.47
C PHE A 124 -1.10 9.72 -14.86
N VAL A 125 -2.20 9.06 -15.22
CA VAL A 125 -2.41 8.44 -16.53
C VAL A 125 -3.82 8.71 -17.03
N GLU A 126 -3.97 8.84 -18.34
CA GLU A 126 -5.28 8.86 -18.99
C GLU A 126 -5.67 7.46 -19.42
N VAL A 127 -6.83 6.98 -18.99
CA VAL A 127 -7.29 5.63 -19.28
C VAL A 127 -8.37 5.67 -20.36
N TYR A 128 -8.28 4.75 -21.30
CA TYR A 128 -9.34 4.41 -22.25
C TYR A 128 -9.74 2.95 -22.04
N LEU A 129 -11.05 2.68 -22.09
CA LEU A 129 -11.64 1.35 -21.98
C LEU A 129 -12.44 1.05 -23.24
N VAL A 130 -11.88 0.20 -24.09
CA VAL A 130 -12.53 -0.27 -25.33
C VAL A 130 -13.20 -1.61 -25.05
N THR A 131 -14.49 -1.71 -25.33
CA THR A 131 -15.31 -2.88 -24.99
C THR A 131 -15.86 -3.64 -26.19
N ASP A 132 -15.54 -3.19 -27.40
CA ASP A 132 -15.95 -3.88 -28.63
C ASP A 132 -15.29 -5.26 -28.78
N SER A 133 -15.80 -6.07 -29.70
CA SER A 133 -15.39 -7.47 -29.91
C SER A 133 -14.01 -7.64 -30.59
N GLY A 134 -13.15 -6.63 -30.56
CA GLY A 134 -11.87 -6.60 -31.26
C GLY A 134 -12.01 -6.29 -32.74
N THR A 135 -13.09 -5.59 -33.13
CA THR A 135 -13.24 -5.14 -34.52
C THR A 135 -12.25 -4.00 -34.71
N ALA A 136 -11.31 -4.14 -35.64
CA ALA A 136 -10.32 -3.10 -35.89
C ALA A 136 -10.99 -1.74 -36.13
N GLY A 137 -10.73 -0.80 -35.23
CA GLY A 137 -11.35 0.51 -35.20
C GLY A 137 -10.50 1.51 -34.39
N PRO A 138 -10.74 2.81 -34.54
CA PRO A 138 -10.02 3.82 -33.78
C PRO A 138 -10.46 3.79 -32.31
N VAL A 139 -9.53 4.03 -31.39
CA VAL A 139 -9.88 4.49 -30.03
C VAL A 139 -10.52 5.87 -30.16
N THR A 140 -11.71 6.03 -29.60
CA THR A 140 -12.52 7.24 -29.72
C THR A 140 -12.70 7.95 -28.37
N SER A 141 -13.34 9.12 -28.39
CA SER A 141 -13.68 9.84 -27.17
C SER A 141 -14.72 9.12 -26.30
N SER A 142 -15.54 8.22 -26.86
CA SER A 142 -16.49 7.43 -26.04
C SER A 142 -15.80 6.37 -25.20
N ASP A 143 -14.57 5.99 -25.56
CA ASP A 143 -13.78 5.01 -24.82
C ASP A 143 -13.02 5.66 -23.66
N TYR A 144 -13.02 7.00 -23.55
CA TYR A 144 -12.28 7.70 -22.49
C TYR A 144 -12.86 7.37 -21.12
N TYR A 145 -12.06 6.70 -20.31
CA TYR A 145 -12.40 6.26 -18.96
C TYR A 145 -11.93 7.25 -17.88
N GLY A 146 -11.16 8.27 -18.27
CA GLY A 146 -10.79 9.41 -17.42
C GLY A 146 -9.36 9.37 -16.90
N LEU A 147 -9.05 10.34 -16.05
CA LEU A 147 -7.76 10.48 -15.37
C LEU A 147 -7.63 9.53 -14.17
N TYR A 148 -6.54 8.78 -14.08
CA TYR A 148 -6.26 7.85 -12.98
C TYR A 148 -4.87 8.11 -12.41
N VAL A 149 -4.59 7.54 -11.23
CA VAL A 149 -3.22 7.39 -10.73
C VAL A 149 -2.81 5.94 -10.95
N LEU A 150 -1.81 5.70 -11.79
CA LEU A 150 -1.11 4.42 -11.84
C LEU A 150 -0.21 4.33 -10.61
N GLU A 151 -0.26 3.19 -9.92
CA GLU A 151 0.38 2.96 -8.64
C GLU A 151 0.92 1.52 -8.55
N GLU A 152 2.12 1.37 -8.01
CA GLU A 152 2.72 0.06 -7.72
C GLU A 152 1.96 -0.65 -6.58
N LYS A 153 1.71 -1.95 -6.74
CA LYS A 153 1.31 -2.79 -5.60
C LYS A 153 2.53 -2.99 -4.69
N ILE A 154 2.34 -2.92 -3.38
CA ILE A 154 3.41 -3.24 -2.43
C ILE A 154 3.71 -4.75 -2.54
N LYS A 155 4.96 -5.10 -2.85
CA LYS A 155 5.48 -6.46 -2.94
C LYS A 155 6.96 -6.49 -2.52
N ILE A 156 7.45 -7.68 -2.20
CA ILE A 156 8.87 -7.96 -2.08
C ILE A 156 9.44 -8.11 -3.50
N ASP A 157 10.27 -7.15 -3.91
CA ASP A 157 10.99 -7.13 -5.18
C ASP A 157 12.19 -6.16 -5.07
N ASN A 158 13.20 -6.35 -5.91
CA ASN A 158 14.44 -5.54 -5.93
C ASN A 158 14.18 -4.05 -6.18
N ASP A 159 13.13 -3.70 -6.91
CA ASP A 159 12.74 -2.32 -7.19
C ASP A 159 11.58 -1.82 -6.29
N ARG A 160 11.16 -2.65 -5.32
CA ARG A 160 10.08 -2.39 -4.35
C ARG A 160 10.57 -2.56 -2.90
N VAL A 161 9.93 -3.44 -2.11
CA VAL A 161 10.43 -3.80 -0.78
C VAL A 161 11.61 -4.75 -0.97
N ASP A 162 12.82 -4.20 -1.06
CA ASP A 162 14.05 -4.92 -1.35
C ASP A 162 14.55 -5.71 -0.12
N ILE A 163 13.96 -6.90 0.08
CA ILE A 163 14.38 -7.90 1.06
C ILE A 163 14.40 -9.29 0.42
N ASP A 164 15.19 -10.21 0.99
CA ASP A 164 15.19 -11.61 0.56
C ASP A 164 13.77 -12.21 0.52
N GLN A 165 13.51 -13.15 -0.39
CA GLN A 165 12.27 -13.93 -0.41
C GLN A 165 12.32 -15.14 0.54
N LEU A 166 11.20 -15.43 1.20
CA LEU A 166 11.10 -16.56 2.12
C LEU A 166 10.80 -17.86 1.38
N GLN A 167 11.69 -18.84 1.50
CA GLN A 167 11.52 -20.14 0.84
C GLN A 167 10.98 -21.21 1.80
N PRO A 168 10.25 -22.24 1.32
CA PRO A 168 9.69 -23.29 2.18
C PRO A 168 10.74 -23.99 3.06
N GLN A 169 11.97 -24.17 2.57
CA GLN A 169 13.09 -24.79 3.29
C GLN A 169 13.70 -23.90 4.39
N ASN A 170 13.33 -22.63 4.49
CA ASN A 170 13.86 -21.71 5.50
C ASN A 170 13.21 -21.92 6.88
N THR A 171 13.52 -23.05 7.52
CA THR A 171 12.84 -23.49 8.76
C THR A 171 13.63 -23.21 10.04
N ASN A 172 14.89 -22.78 9.93
CA ASN A 172 15.78 -22.54 11.07
C ASN A 172 16.58 -21.26 10.89
N ALA A 173 17.08 -20.71 12.00
CA ALA A 173 17.99 -19.56 11.96
C ALA A 173 19.29 -19.91 11.19
N PRO A 174 19.87 -18.95 10.44
CA PRO A 174 19.40 -17.58 10.27
C PRO A 174 18.28 -17.44 9.24
N SER A 175 17.99 -18.49 8.47
CA SER A 175 17.13 -18.39 7.29
C SER A 175 15.65 -18.08 7.58
N VAL A 176 15.12 -18.52 8.72
CA VAL A 176 13.73 -18.22 9.11
C VAL A 176 13.56 -16.78 9.62
N THR A 177 14.65 -16.01 9.79
CA THR A 177 14.63 -14.81 10.65
C THR A 177 14.12 -13.53 9.98
N GLY A 178 13.49 -13.62 8.81
CA GLY A 178 12.95 -12.47 8.09
C GLY A 178 12.33 -12.88 6.78
N SER A 179 12.23 -11.92 5.84
CA SER A 179 11.49 -12.08 4.58
C SER A 179 9.98 -12.13 4.79
N TYR A 180 9.47 -11.29 5.71
CA TYR A 180 8.03 -11.16 5.98
C TYR A 180 7.59 -9.72 5.70
N LEU A 181 6.61 -9.56 4.83
CA LEU A 181 5.84 -8.35 4.62
C LEU A 181 4.45 -8.55 5.22
N LEU A 182 4.05 -7.63 6.09
CA LEU A 182 2.84 -7.72 6.90
C LEU A 182 2.06 -6.40 6.84
N SER A 183 0.78 -6.46 7.20
CA SER A 183 0.00 -5.25 7.41
C SER A 183 -0.94 -5.34 8.61
N VAL A 184 -1.25 -4.17 9.19
CA VAL A 184 -2.46 -3.96 9.99
C VAL A 184 -3.50 -3.37 9.06
N ASP A 185 -4.57 -4.11 8.81
CA ASP A 185 -5.64 -3.69 7.91
C ASP A 185 -7.00 -4.28 8.27
N LYS A 186 -8.05 -3.76 7.63
CA LYS A 186 -9.41 -4.32 7.67
C LYS A 186 -9.48 -5.60 6.84
N THR A 187 -10.41 -6.47 7.23
CA THR A 187 -10.84 -7.61 6.43
C THR A 187 -12.27 -7.42 5.93
N LYS A 188 -12.58 -8.07 4.82
CA LYS A 188 -13.94 -8.28 4.30
C LYS A 188 -14.18 -9.76 4.03
N ALA A 189 -15.43 -10.12 3.76
CA ALA A 189 -15.79 -11.48 3.42
C ALA A 189 -15.00 -11.95 2.18
N GLY A 190 -14.34 -13.09 2.32
CA GLY A 190 -13.49 -13.68 1.27
C GLY A 190 -12.00 -13.33 1.39
N ASP A 191 -11.61 -12.39 2.27
CA ASP A 191 -10.19 -12.14 2.53
C ASP A 191 -9.57 -13.31 3.32
N PRO A 192 -8.25 -13.56 3.16
CA PRO A 192 -7.57 -14.56 3.95
C PRO A 192 -7.59 -14.27 5.46
N PRO A 193 -7.53 -15.30 6.31
CA PRO A 193 -7.50 -15.12 7.76
C PRO A 193 -6.32 -14.27 8.25
N GLN A 194 -6.60 -13.42 9.23
CA GLN A 194 -5.59 -12.71 10.00
C GLN A 194 -5.07 -13.56 11.16
N PHE A 195 -3.87 -13.23 11.65
CA PHE A 195 -3.33 -13.77 12.91
C PHE A 195 -3.18 -12.66 13.95
N TYR A 196 -3.17 -13.02 15.22
CA TYR A 196 -3.07 -12.06 16.32
C TYR A 196 -1.70 -12.19 17.00
N ALA A 197 -0.94 -11.09 16.99
CA ALA A 197 0.36 -10.98 17.66
C ALA A 197 0.64 -9.51 17.98
N ALA A 198 1.49 -9.25 18.97
CA ALA A 198 1.83 -7.89 19.41
C ALA A 198 0.61 -7.00 19.70
N ASP A 199 -0.46 -7.59 20.22
CA ASP A 199 -1.72 -6.95 20.60
C ASP A 199 -2.51 -6.31 19.42
N VAL A 200 -2.29 -6.81 18.19
CA VAL A 200 -3.04 -6.40 16.99
C VAL A 200 -3.35 -7.59 16.09
N TRP A 201 -4.39 -7.45 15.25
CA TRP A 201 -4.67 -8.37 14.15
C TRP A 201 -3.85 -7.98 12.92
N LEU A 202 -3.21 -8.98 12.30
CA LEU A 202 -2.24 -8.82 11.25
C LEU A 202 -2.58 -9.68 10.04
N THR A 203 -2.34 -9.13 8.86
CA THR A 203 -2.46 -9.82 7.58
C THR A 203 -1.08 -10.22 7.07
N TYR A 204 -0.98 -11.44 6.54
CA TYR A 204 0.17 -11.88 5.77
C TYR A 204 0.10 -11.31 4.36
N VAL A 205 1.02 -10.43 3.99
CA VAL A 205 1.09 -9.82 2.65
C VAL A 205 2.06 -10.60 1.78
N ASP A 206 3.25 -10.92 2.29
CA ASP A 206 4.21 -11.80 1.63
C ASP A 206 5.09 -12.52 2.68
N PRO A 207 5.16 -13.87 2.69
CA PRO A 207 4.34 -14.77 1.89
C PRO A 207 2.85 -14.64 2.23
N GLU A 208 1.97 -14.80 1.24
CA GLU A 208 0.52 -14.74 1.44
C GLU A 208 0.02 -15.88 2.36
N TYR A 209 -1.21 -15.74 2.87
CA TYR A 209 -1.77 -16.65 3.86
C TYR A 209 -1.74 -18.13 3.42
N GLU A 210 -2.09 -18.40 2.17
CA GLU A 210 -2.14 -19.74 1.59
C GLU A 210 -0.75 -20.41 1.64
N GLU A 211 0.30 -19.65 1.36
CA GLU A 211 1.67 -20.13 1.41
C GLU A 211 2.16 -20.33 2.85
N ILE A 212 1.96 -19.32 3.70
CA ILE A 212 2.48 -19.32 5.07
C ILE A 212 1.76 -20.34 5.95
N SER A 213 0.48 -20.64 5.67
CA SER A 213 -0.30 -21.67 6.36
C SER A 213 0.27 -23.09 6.22
N ALA A 214 1.06 -23.34 5.17
CA ALA A 214 1.79 -24.59 4.97
C ALA A 214 3.21 -24.57 5.56
N ARG A 215 3.63 -23.48 6.23
CA ARG A 215 4.99 -23.20 6.69
C ARG A 215 5.02 -22.91 8.20
N PRO A 216 4.80 -23.93 9.06
CA PRO A 216 4.59 -23.72 10.51
C PRO A 216 5.80 -23.14 11.24
N ALA A 217 7.03 -23.47 10.83
CA ALA A 217 8.24 -22.90 11.45
C ALA A 217 8.35 -21.39 11.20
N GLN A 218 8.01 -20.96 9.99
CA GLN A 218 7.99 -19.56 9.59
C GLN A 218 6.87 -18.78 10.30
N GLN A 219 5.66 -19.36 10.41
CA GLN A 219 4.54 -18.79 11.18
C GLN A 219 4.90 -18.61 12.66
N GLN A 220 5.48 -19.65 13.26
CA GLN A 220 5.88 -19.61 14.67
C GLN A 220 6.92 -18.51 14.89
N TYR A 221 7.95 -18.44 14.05
CA TYR A 221 9.01 -17.44 14.17
C TYR A 221 8.46 -16.01 14.17
N ILE A 222 7.67 -15.63 13.16
CA ILE A 222 7.21 -14.24 13.03
C ILE A 222 6.23 -13.86 14.15
N SER A 223 5.36 -14.78 14.56
CA SER A 223 4.48 -14.58 15.72
C SER A 223 5.27 -14.38 17.02
N ASP A 224 6.28 -15.22 17.27
CA ASP A 224 7.13 -15.10 18.45
C ASP A 224 7.93 -13.80 18.46
N TYR A 225 8.50 -13.40 17.32
CA TYR A 225 9.27 -12.17 17.21
C TYR A 225 8.40 -10.94 17.53
N LEU A 226 7.18 -10.89 16.98
CA LEU A 226 6.22 -9.81 17.25
C LEU A 226 5.79 -9.79 18.72
N ASN A 227 5.50 -10.95 19.32
CA ASN A 227 5.13 -11.03 20.73
C ASN A 227 6.31 -10.69 21.66
N GLN A 228 7.54 -11.01 21.29
CA GLN A 228 8.75 -10.59 22.01
C GLN A 228 8.97 -9.08 21.92
N PHE A 229 8.75 -8.47 20.75
CA PHE A 229 8.75 -7.01 20.58
C PHE A 229 7.73 -6.36 21.53
N TYR A 230 6.49 -6.84 21.51
CA TYR A 230 5.43 -6.29 22.36
C TYR A 230 5.75 -6.46 23.86
N ALA A 231 6.26 -7.62 24.26
CA ALA A 231 6.70 -7.86 25.63
C ALA A 231 7.84 -6.91 26.04
N ALA A 232 8.80 -6.64 25.15
CA ALA A 232 9.90 -5.70 25.41
C ALA A 232 9.40 -4.24 25.50
N LEU A 233 8.45 -3.84 24.65
CA LEU A 233 7.85 -2.50 24.66
C LEU A 233 7.05 -2.22 25.95
N TYR A 234 6.47 -3.26 26.54
CA TYR A 234 5.69 -3.19 27.78
C TYR A 234 6.42 -3.73 29.01
N ASP A 235 7.72 -4.02 28.92
CA ASP A 235 8.51 -4.42 30.06
C ASP A 235 8.48 -3.30 31.14
N PRO A 236 8.19 -3.62 32.41
CA PRO A 236 8.00 -2.58 33.42
C PRO A 236 9.30 -1.86 33.81
N VAL A 237 10.47 -2.37 33.43
CA VAL A 237 11.78 -1.89 33.89
C VAL A 237 12.70 -1.50 32.74
N ASN A 238 12.82 -2.36 31.73
CA ASN A 238 13.86 -2.29 30.70
C ASN A 238 13.33 -1.87 29.32
N TRP A 239 12.06 -1.44 29.21
CA TRP A 239 11.45 -1.19 27.90
C TRP A 239 12.16 -0.11 27.07
N THR A 240 12.85 0.85 27.69
CA THR A 240 13.69 1.87 27.02
C THR A 240 15.18 1.50 26.92
N ASP A 241 15.60 0.34 27.44
CA ASP A 241 16.99 -0.12 27.30
C ASP A 241 17.29 -0.40 25.81
N PRO A 242 18.36 0.16 25.24
CA PRO A 242 18.62 0.05 23.80
C PRO A 242 18.92 -1.39 23.32
N ALA A 243 19.35 -2.28 24.21
CA ALA A 243 19.70 -3.66 23.90
C ALA A 243 18.61 -4.67 24.30
N ARG A 244 17.74 -4.32 25.25
CA ARG A 244 16.72 -5.23 25.81
C ARG A 244 15.28 -4.77 25.57
N GLY A 245 15.08 -3.47 25.38
CA GLY A 245 13.79 -2.83 25.18
C GLY A 245 13.34 -2.82 23.72
N TYR A 246 12.36 -1.97 23.41
CA TYR A 246 11.73 -1.93 22.08
C TYR A 246 12.74 -1.64 20.97
N ALA A 247 13.78 -0.85 21.24
CA ALA A 247 14.80 -0.46 20.27
C ALA A 247 15.62 -1.65 19.74
N ALA A 248 15.60 -2.80 20.42
CA ALA A 248 16.23 -4.04 19.91
C ALA A 248 15.43 -4.68 18.77
N TYR A 249 14.14 -4.33 18.61
CA TYR A 249 13.21 -5.01 17.70
C TYR A 249 12.77 -4.16 16.51
N ILE A 250 12.79 -2.84 16.63
CA ILE A 250 12.33 -1.92 15.60
C ILE A 250 13.46 -1.04 15.05
N ASP A 251 13.39 -0.75 13.77
CA ASP A 251 14.21 0.27 13.15
C ASP A 251 13.63 1.65 13.51
N LEU A 252 14.30 2.39 14.39
CA LEU A 252 13.74 3.62 14.97
C LEU A 252 13.48 4.70 13.93
N ASP A 253 14.36 4.82 12.94
CA ASP A 253 14.29 5.89 11.96
C ASP A 253 13.08 5.69 11.02
N SER A 254 12.86 4.47 10.52
CA SER A 254 11.67 4.16 9.71
C SER A 254 10.36 4.35 10.47
N TRP A 255 10.31 3.98 11.76
CA TRP A 255 9.12 4.18 12.60
C TRP A 255 8.83 5.65 12.85
N ILE A 256 9.86 6.45 13.10
CA ILE A 256 9.73 7.91 13.26
C ILE A 256 9.28 8.54 11.93
N ASP A 257 9.90 8.19 10.81
CA ASP A 257 9.60 8.74 9.49
C ASP A 257 8.17 8.38 9.05
N TYR A 258 7.76 7.13 9.23
CA TYR A 258 6.38 6.70 8.98
C TYR A 258 5.39 7.51 9.80
N HIS A 259 5.66 7.68 11.10
CA HIS A 259 4.79 8.46 11.97
C HIS A 259 4.74 9.94 11.58
N LEU A 260 5.89 10.54 11.22
CA LEU A 260 5.99 11.90 10.73
C LEU A 260 5.14 12.10 9.48
N HIS A 261 5.22 11.19 8.51
CA HIS A 261 4.40 11.25 7.30
C HIS A 261 2.91 11.23 7.63
N GLN A 262 2.47 10.25 8.44
CA GLN A 262 1.07 10.14 8.86
C GLN A 262 0.59 11.42 9.57
N THR A 263 1.44 12.00 10.42
CA THR A 263 1.19 13.23 11.18
C THR A 263 1.11 14.46 10.27
N LEU A 264 2.09 14.62 9.37
CA LEU A 264 2.23 15.77 8.50
C LEU A 264 1.03 15.90 7.56
N VAL A 265 0.60 14.79 6.96
CA VAL A 265 -0.54 14.75 6.05
C VAL A 265 -1.86 14.67 6.80
N PHE A 266 -1.83 14.44 8.11
CA PHE A 266 -2.98 14.22 8.97
C PHE A 266 -3.94 13.15 8.41
N ASN A 267 -3.41 11.95 8.19
CA ASN A 267 -4.20 10.80 7.75
C ASN A 267 -5.11 10.33 8.89
N VAL A 268 -6.42 10.45 8.71
CA VAL A 268 -7.41 10.15 9.74
C VAL A 268 -7.48 8.67 10.10
N ASP A 269 -7.00 7.81 9.19
CA ASP A 269 -7.00 6.36 9.30
C ASP A 269 -5.60 5.80 9.63
N ALA A 270 -4.63 6.67 9.95
CA ALA A 270 -3.27 6.28 10.28
C ALA A 270 -3.20 5.26 11.42
N LEU A 271 -2.19 4.38 11.37
CA LEU A 271 -1.81 3.43 12.41
C LEU A 271 -2.87 2.35 12.76
N ARG A 272 -4.04 2.38 12.13
CA ARG A 272 -5.15 1.45 12.39
C ARG A 272 -5.51 0.53 11.25
N ILE A 273 -5.27 0.99 10.03
CA ILE A 273 -5.49 0.28 8.79
C ILE A 273 -4.46 0.75 7.76
N SER A 274 -4.41 0.11 6.60
CA SER A 274 -3.51 0.50 5.50
C SER A 274 -2.05 0.67 5.94
N SER A 275 -1.62 -0.07 6.96
CA SER A 275 -0.32 0.11 7.60
C SER A 275 0.56 -1.11 7.34
N TYR A 276 1.53 -0.96 6.44
CA TYR A 276 2.47 -2.00 6.06
C TYR A 276 3.77 -1.87 6.86
N PHE A 277 4.41 -3.01 7.09
CA PHE A 277 5.73 -3.11 7.69
C PHE A 277 6.37 -4.44 7.29
N TYR A 278 7.69 -4.52 7.38
CA TYR A 278 8.40 -5.73 6.99
C TYR A 278 9.52 -6.08 7.96
N LYS A 279 9.89 -7.36 7.94
CA LYS A 279 10.95 -7.93 8.76
C LYS A 279 12.06 -8.49 7.86
N PRO A 280 13.15 -7.77 7.60
CA PRO A 280 14.31 -8.30 6.90
C PRO A 280 15.00 -9.39 7.72
N ARG A 281 15.69 -10.30 7.02
CA ARG A 281 16.43 -11.41 7.62
C ARG A 281 17.55 -10.90 8.52
N GLY A 282 17.56 -11.35 9.77
CA GLY A 282 18.52 -10.89 10.77
C GLY A 282 18.40 -9.41 11.19
N GLY A 283 17.49 -8.63 10.60
CA GLY A 283 17.28 -7.22 10.92
C GLY A 283 16.16 -6.98 11.94
N LYS A 284 15.77 -5.71 12.08
CA LYS A 284 14.65 -5.24 12.92
C LYS A 284 13.40 -4.99 12.07
N ILE A 285 12.23 -4.85 12.68
CA ILE A 285 11.00 -4.45 11.97
C ILE A 285 11.18 -3.04 11.41
N VAL A 286 11.01 -2.92 10.10
CA VAL A 286 11.02 -1.64 9.39
C VAL A 286 9.58 -1.25 9.10
N GLN A 287 9.19 -0.03 9.48
CA GLN A 287 7.84 0.46 9.23
C GLN A 287 7.71 1.01 7.81
N GLY A 288 6.57 0.78 7.19
CA GLY A 288 6.29 1.12 5.80
C GLY A 288 6.40 -0.12 4.89
N PRO A 289 6.14 0.05 3.58
CA PRO A 289 5.88 1.32 2.90
C PRO A 289 4.56 1.99 3.26
N LEU A 290 4.46 3.29 2.98
CA LEU A 290 3.19 4.03 3.10
C LEU A 290 2.10 3.48 2.16
N TRP A 291 0.83 3.58 2.55
CA TRP A 291 -0.33 3.22 1.72
C TRP A 291 -1.61 4.01 2.11
N ASP A 292 -2.43 4.35 1.11
CA ASP A 292 -3.82 4.88 1.24
C ASP A 292 -3.97 6.20 2.03
N PHE A 293 -3.84 7.33 1.32
CA PHE A 293 -3.87 8.70 1.83
C PHE A 293 -4.99 9.55 1.22
N ASP A 294 -6.01 8.93 0.65
CA ASP A 294 -7.14 9.67 0.07
C ASP A 294 -7.85 10.58 1.10
N ARG A 295 -7.88 10.14 2.37
CA ARG A 295 -8.44 10.84 3.55
C ARG A 295 -7.38 11.56 4.39
N ALA A 296 -6.53 12.32 3.72
CA ALA A 296 -5.50 13.17 4.34
C ALA A 296 -5.69 14.65 3.96
N PHE A 297 -4.71 15.50 4.22
CA PHE A 297 -4.56 16.88 3.71
C PHE A 297 -5.78 17.80 3.85
N GLY A 298 -6.47 17.79 4.99
CA GLY A 298 -7.58 18.71 5.17
C GLY A 298 -8.87 18.28 4.46
N THR A 299 -9.01 17.01 4.09
CA THR A 299 -10.18 16.54 3.34
C THR A 299 -11.50 16.71 4.09
N ARG A 300 -12.53 17.04 3.33
CA ARG A 300 -13.93 17.05 3.78
C ARG A 300 -14.86 16.60 2.66
N THR A 301 -15.61 15.54 2.93
CA THR A 301 -16.53 14.96 1.95
C THR A 301 -17.80 14.46 2.61
N GLY A 302 -18.94 14.99 2.16
CA GLY A 302 -20.23 14.74 2.80
C GLY A 302 -20.15 15.10 4.28
N ASP A 303 -20.48 14.11 5.12
CA ASP A 303 -20.44 14.22 6.58
C ASP A 303 -19.07 13.82 7.17
N ASP A 304 -18.13 13.28 6.40
CA ASP A 304 -16.77 12.99 6.87
C ASP A 304 -15.96 14.30 6.93
N GLY A 305 -15.82 14.84 8.15
CA GLY A 305 -15.08 16.06 8.44
C GLY A 305 -13.78 15.84 9.23
N ARG A 306 -13.34 14.59 9.37
CA ARG A 306 -12.26 14.21 10.29
C ARG A 306 -10.92 14.85 9.92
N GLY A 307 -10.60 14.88 8.63
CA GLY A 307 -9.34 15.43 8.12
C GLY A 307 -9.31 16.96 8.05
N PHE A 308 -10.47 17.63 8.10
CA PHE A 308 -10.60 19.06 7.79
C PHE A 308 -10.02 20.00 8.85
N ASN A 309 -9.98 19.58 10.12
CA ASN A 309 -9.55 20.44 11.22
C ASN A 309 -8.15 20.04 11.71
N PRO A 310 -7.08 20.73 11.29
CA PRO A 310 -5.70 20.40 11.68
C PRO A 310 -5.40 20.68 13.16
N ARG A 311 -6.32 21.34 13.90
CA ARG A 311 -6.20 21.53 15.35
C ARG A 311 -6.83 20.39 16.16
N ARG A 312 -7.38 19.40 15.48
CA ARG A 312 -8.18 18.34 16.08
C ARG A 312 -7.58 16.99 15.72
N TRP A 313 -6.66 16.51 16.54
CA TRP A 313 -6.03 15.19 16.38
C TRP A 313 -6.97 14.01 16.64
N ARG A 314 -8.16 14.26 17.19
CA ARG A 314 -9.25 13.27 17.28
C ARG A 314 -10.60 13.94 17.01
N SER A 315 -11.26 13.49 15.94
CA SER A 315 -12.66 13.76 15.62
C SER A 315 -13.60 13.38 16.78
N GLY A 316 -14.79 13.98 16.80
CA GLY A 316 -15.83 13.74 17.81
C GLY A 316 -17.02 13.02 17.20
N GLU A 317 -16.83 12.48 16.01
CA GLU A 317 -17.70 11.48 15.42
C GLU A 317 -17.45 10.14 16.12
N MET A 318 -18.37 9.20 15.96
CA MET A 318 -18.29 7.86 16.58
C MET A 318 -17.02 7.09 16.17
N ASP A 319 -16.53 7.31 14.94
CA ASP A 319 -15.29 6.73 14.40
C ASP A 319 -14.08 7.71 14.46
N GLY A 320 -14.20 8.84 15.17
CA GLY A 320 -13.14 9.65 15.79
C GLY A 320 -11.82 10.03 15.10
N GLY A 321 -11.40 9.47 13.97
CA GLY A 321 -10.01 9.49 13.51
C GLY A 321 -9.02 8.87 14.50
N THR A 322 -7.76 8.76 14.08
CA THR A 322 -6.65 8.30 14.93
C THR A 322 -6.04 9.45 15.74
N ASP A 323 -5.98 9.31 17.06
CA ASP A 323 -5.04 10.07 17.89
C ASP A 323 -3.65 9.43 17.70
N MET A 324 -2.75 10.16 17.06
CA MET A 324 -1.45 9.62 16.63
C MET A 324 -0.45 9.46 17.78
N PHE A 325 -0.64 10.22 18.88
CA PHE A 325 0.34 10.30 19.96
C PHE A 325 -0.11 9.60 21.25
N ASN A 326 -1.42 9.51 21.49
CA ASN A 326 -1.96 9.01 22.75
C ASN A 326 -2.74 7.71 22.59
N ALA A 327 -2.84 6.96 23.69
CA ALA A 327 -3.76 5.84 23.77
C ALA A 327 -5.21 6.33 23.60
N SER A 328 -5.99 5.63 22.77
CA SER A 328 -7.38 5.98 22.49
C SER A 328 -8.31 4.81 22.78
N GLY A 329 -9.45 5.10 23.41
CA GLY A 329 -10.51 4.11 23.60
C GLY A 329 -11.33 3.82 22.33
N THR A 330 -11.13 4.58 21.24
CA THR A 330 -11.79 4.33 19.95
C THR A 330 -10.96 3.41 19.06
N PHE A 331 -9.64 3.63 19.03
CA PHE A 331 -8.71 2.76 18.33
C PHE A 331 -7.51 2.46 19.22
N HIS A 332 -7.24 1.18 19.41
CA HIS A 332 -6.12 0.70 20.18
C HIS A 332 -4.89 0.58 19.28
N ASN A 333 -3.97 1.54 19.38
CA ASN A 333 -2.61 1.42 18.86
C ASN A 333 -1.67 1.07 20.00
N PRO A 334 -1.34 -0.23 20.19
CA PRO A 334 -0.48 -0.64 21.29
C PRO A 334 0.97 -0.17 21.15
N TRP A 335 1.41 0.24 19.96
CA TRP A 335 2.83 0.48 19.72
C TRP A 335 3.20 1.94 19.89
N TYR A 336 2.68 2.82 19.03
CA TYR A 336 3.10 4.22 19.01
C TYR A 336 2.70 4.98 20.27
N SER A 337 1.50 4.72 20.81
CA SER A 337 1.05 5.37 22.04
C SER A 337 1.99 5.10 23.22
N ARG A 338 2.64 3.92 23.24
CA ARG A 338 3.63 3.55 24.24
C ARG A 338 5.01 4.15 23.95
N LEU A 339 5.45 4.13 22.69
CA LEU A 339 6.71 4.75 22.26
C LEU A 339 6.75 6.24 22.62
N PHE A 340 5.65 6.96 22.43
CA PHE A 340 5.47 8.35 22.81
C PHE A 340 5.35 8.59 24.34
N THR A 341 5.59 7.57 25.17
CA THR A 341 5.85 7.77 26.61
C THR A 341 7.34 7.77 26.94
N ASP A 342 8.22 7.47 25.98
CA ASP A 342 9.66 7.55 26.11
C ASP A 342 10.16 8.94 25.71
N PRO A 343 10.76 9.72 26.64
CA PRO A 343 11.33 11.03 26.32
C PRO A 343 12.37 10.99 25.19
N ASP A 344 13.15 9.90 25.07
CA ASP A 344 14.20 9.81 24.06
C ASP A 344 13.61 9.53 22.67
N PHE A 345 12.56 8.69 22.58
CA PHE A 345 11.81 8.51 21.33
C PHE A 345 11.14 9.81 20.90
N TRP A 346 10.50 10.52 21.84
CA TRP A 346 9.84 11.79 21.56
C TRP A 346 10.85 12.84 21.09
N GLN A 347 12.02 12.93 21.73
CA GLN A 347 13.06 13.86 21.33
C GLN A 347 13.58 13.56 19.92
N ARG A 348 13.83 12.28 19.59
CA ARG A 348 14.23 11.89 18.22
C ARG A 348 13.17 12.27 17.18
N TRP A 349 11.89 12.10 17.51
CA TRP A 349 10.80 12.52 16.64
C TRP A 349 10.80 14.03 16.41
N ILE A 350 11.01 14.83 17.47
CA ILE A 350 11.14 16.30 17.35
C ILE A 350 12.35 16.68 16.50
N ASP A 351 13.50 16.06 16.75
CA ASP A 351 14.74 16.35 16.03
C ASP A 351 14.63 16.00 14.54
N ARG A 352 13.90 14.94 14.21
CA ARG A 352 13.63 14.53 12.83
C ARG A 352 12.60 15.43 12.11
N TYR A 353 11.69 16.06 12.86
CA TYR A 353 10.71 17.01 12.32
C TYR A 353 11.30 18.39 11.96
N GLN A 354 12.34 18.83 12.69
CA GLN A 354 13.01 20.12 12.49
C GLN A 354 13.92 20.10 11.26
#